data_AF-A0A8B8GQ03-F1
#
_entry.id   AF-A0A8B8GQ03-F1
#
_cell.length_a   1.000
_cell.length_b   1.000
_cell.length_c   1.000
_cell.angle_alpha   90.00
_cell.angle_beta   90.00
_cell.angle_gamma   90.00
#
_symmetry.space_group_name_H-M   'P 1'
#
loop_
_entity.id
_entity.type
_entity.pdbx_description
1 polymer ?
#
loop_
_entity_poly.entity_id
_entity_poly.type
_entity_poly.pdbx_seq_one_letter_code
_entity_poly.pdbx_strand_id
1 'polypeptide(L)'
;MCNIYRKLCFKNKKSIDEIILSRLYYASLYDELDLKSIEITETSCSLIAETLKLVPTIKIWNLSDCLLTTKSLKLFLDVVYQLKNLSQLNLKGNHIGNNFTTYISNILLNNSCITELRLDWNDLGGSINTFSQFCNSLMSNTVLKTLNLANNNLCQKCGFYLAEMLNVNKCLKDIDLSWNCIGETGATFLLKSLKKNEILTVLNIQGNSVSMEITNLIDKILEEKKLRLINQEENRCRNLKVVEQVTSVTKNYQTQLNSLNNQYHHRINELKSELHLLQVENQQQKQEIEEMKKYCLKEKESNTIVINQIEKMKSELSFKKQSLNSLIKEISFELPSSDLKNINSLEDLEKLTYIIRKIKINNKINTFKFLLKNLKALMEIELKKYTDYLTDIKKLLLIHTTRHYMSNKIHNDINMKILMEQEKIDDFEKQTKELVLLNMQTKTLQKENTDLEIKLAKAETQSVEDNKKMRELENSLILTKDELVKAYQKHLSDKEIQNSNTQACFDAFSKDIDTLNIYLTKKDQQLQLFKMEIHQMNINHKSELSILKEKLQSEKQKFTIKK
;
A
#
# COMPACT_ATOMS: atom_id res chain seq x y z
N MET A 1 -44.30 27.65 4.39
CA MET A 1 -45.70 27.27 4.09
C MET A 1 -46.75 28.30 4.49
N CYS A 2 -46.68 28.92 5.67
CA CYS A 2 -47.74 29.80 6.20
C CYS A 2 -48.22 30.88 5.22
N ASN A 3 -47.30 31.54 4.50
CA ASN A 3 -47.67 32.57 3.51
C ASN A 3 -48.46 32.01 2.34
N ILE A 4 -48.18 30.78 1.90
CA ILE A 4 -48.94 30.09 0.84
C ILE A 4 -50.35 29.80 1.35
N TYR A 5 -50.46 29.20 2.54
CA TYR A 5 -51.75 28.88 3.16
C TYR A 5 -52.62 30.13 3.37
N ARG A 6 -52.05 31.24 3.89
CA ARG A 6 -52.77 32.52 4.03
C ARG A 6 -53.29 33.05 2.68
N LYS A 7 -52.45 33.01 1.64
CA LYS A 7 -52.85 33.41 0.28
C LYS A 7 -53.98 32.54 -0.27
N LEU A 8 -53.93 31.23 -0.05
CA LEU A 8 -54.98 30.31 -0.47
C LEU A 8 -56.29 30.53 0.30
N CYS A 9 -56.23 30.77 1.61
CA CYS A 9 -57.40 31.15 2.41
C CYS A 9 -58.05 32.42 1.87
N PHE A 10 -57.24 33.46 1.63
CA PHE A 10 -57.72 34.73 1.07
C PHE A 10 -58.35 34.54 -0.32
N LYS A 11 -57.67 33.83 -1.23
CA LYS A 11 -58.16 33.54 -2.59
C LYS A 11 -59.50 32.80 -2.57
N ASN A 12 -59.69 31.87 -1.65
CA ASN A 12 -60.90 31.06 -1.52
C ASN A 12 -61.96 31.69 -0.59
N LYS A 13 -61.76 32.93 -0.11
CA LYS A 13 -62.65 33.63 0.83
C LYS A 13 -62.95 32.80 2.09
N LYS A 14 -61.93 32.16 2.66
CA LYS A 14 -62.00 31.36 3.89
C LYS A 14 -61.25 32.04 5.03
N SER A 15 -61.75 31.86 6.26
CA SER A 15 -61.06 32.30 7.47
C SER A 15 -59.76 31.50 7.64
N ILE A 16 -58.74 32.17 8.19
CA ILE A 16 -57.48 31.51 8.52
C ILE A 16 -57.68 30.72 9.83
N ASP A 17 -57.39 29.44 9.78
CA ASP A 17 -57.32 28.61 10.98
C ASP A 17 -55.93 28.75 11.61
N GLU A 18 -55.86 29.41 12.76
CA GLU A 18 -54.60 29.69 13.46
C GLU A 18 -53.92 28.42 13.98
N ILE A 19 -54.68 27.35 14.26
CA ILE A 19 -54.12 26.06 14.68
C ILE A 19 -53.38 25.44 13.49
N ILE A 20 -54.02 25.35 12.33
CA ILE A 20 -53.40 24.84 11.10
C ILE A 20 -52.19 25.69 10.70
N LEU A 21 -52.32 27.02 10.79
CA LEU A 21 -51.24 27.95 10.45
C LEU A 21 -50.01 27.75 11.32
N SER A 22 -50.22 27.51 12.62
CA SER A 22 -49.16 27.17 13.57
C SER A 22 -48.51 25.83 13.21
N ARG A 23 -49.28 24.79 12.89
CA ARG A 23 -48.73 23.49 12.46
C ARG A 23 -47.92 23.58 11.17
N LEU A 24 -48.37 24.38 10.20
CA LEU A 24 -47.61 24.64 8.97
C LEU A 24 -46.33 25.47 9.21
N TYR A 25 -46.30 26.29 10.26
CA TYR A 25 -45.09 27.00 10.69
C TYR A 25 -44.06 26.00 11.21
N TYR A 26 -44.45 25.15 12.16
CA TYR A 26 -43.60 24.08 12.70
C TYR A 26 -43.13 23.13 11.60
N ALA A 27 -44.01 22.74 10.68
CA ALA A 27 -43.63 21.90 9.54
C ALA A 27 -42.56 22.55 8.65
N SER A 28 -42.56 23.88 8.54
CA SER A 28 -41.53 24.59 7.77
C SER A 28 -40.15 24.59 8.44
N LEU A 29 -40.07 24.28 9.75
CA LEU A 29 -38.83 24.25 10.51
C LEU A 29 -38.28 22.82 10.68
N TYR A 30 -39.17 21.84 10.81
CA TYR A 30 -38.81 20.47 11.21
C TYR A 30 -39.03 19.41 10.12
N ASP A 31 -39.46 19.80 8.92
CA ASP A 31 -39.86 18.89 7.83
C ASP A 31 -40.95 17.87 8.23
N GLU A 32 -41.69 18.16 9.30
CA GLU A 32 -42.74 17.32 9.89
C GLU A 32 -44.04 18.10 10.03
N LEU A 33 -45.08 17.65 9.32
CA LEU A 33 -46.43 18.15 9.50
C LEU A 33 -47.20 17.25 10.47
N ASP A 34 -47.35 17.73 11.71
CA ASP A 34 -48.19 17.08 12.72
C ASP A 34 -49.54 17.77 12.87
N LEU A 35 -50.59 17.08 12.42
CA LEU A 35 -52.00 17.46 12.55
C LEU A 35 -52.80 16.51 13.45
N LYS A 36 -52.12 15.68 14.24
CA LYS A 36 -52.76 14.65 15.07
C LYS A 36 -53.92 15.21 15.90
N SER A 37 -55.03 14.47 15.90
CA SER A 37 -56.23 14.75 16.71
C SER A 37 -56.85 16.13 16.47
N ILE A 38 -56.55 16.75 15.33
CA ILE A 38 -57.23 17.97 14.89
C ILE A 38 -58.39 17.53 14.01
N GLU A 39 -59.60 17.97 14.34
CA GLU A 39 -60.75 17.82 13.45
C GLU A 39 -60.59 18.82 12.30
N ILE A 40 -60.33 18.31 11.09
CA ILE A 40 -60.08 19.15 9.92
C ILE A 40 -61.30 19.11 9.01
N THR A 41 -61.91 20.27 8.79
CA THR A 41 -63.00 20.40 7.82
C THR A 41 -62.52 20.07 6.40
N GLU A 42 -63.40 19.58 5.53
CA GLU A 42 -63.08 19.28 4.12
C GLU A 42 -62.47 20.50 3.40
N THR A 43 -62.95 21.71 3.71
CA THR A 43 -62.39 22.96 3.20
C THR A 43 -60.96 23.20 3.65
N SER A 44 -60.66 22.94 4.93
CA SER A 44 -59.31 23.07 5.47
C SER A 44 -58.38 22.01 4.88
N CYS A 45 -58.83 20.76 4.71
CA CYS A 45 -58.06 19.69 4.05
C CYS A 45 -57.68 20.07 2.63
N SER A 46 -58.60 20.64 1.84
CA SER A 46 -58.30 21.09 0.48
C SER A 46 -57.22 22.17 0.45
N LEU A 47 -57.31 23.16 1.34
CA LEU A 47 -56.31 24.24 1.44
C LEU A 47 -54.95 23.72 1.92
N ILE A 48 -54.92 22.79 2.87
CA ILE A 48 -53.69 22.15 3.34
C ILE A 48 -53.07 21.32 2.21
N ALA A 49 -53.85 20.47 1.53
CA ALA A 49 -53.38 19.65 0.41
C ALA A 49 -52.79 20.51 -0.72
N GLU A 50 -53.46 21.61 -1.09
CA GLU A 50 -52.95 22.56 -2.09
C GLU A 50 -51.66 23.26 -1.60
N THR A 51 -51.58 23.59 -0.31
CA THR A 51 -50.35 24.13 0.29
C THR A 51 -49.19 23.13 0.21
N LEU A 52 -49.44 21.86 0.54
CA LEU A 52 -48.43 20.80 0.55
C LEU A 52 -47.98 20.42 -0.87
N LYS A 53 -48.87 20.51 -1.85
CA LYS A 53 -48.52 20.35 -3.26
C LYS A 53 -47.49 21.39 -3.73
N LEU A 54 -47.58 22.62 -3.22
CA LEU A 54 -46.65 23.70 -3.53
C LEU A 54 -45.36 23.64 -2.71
N VAL A 55 -45.32 22.82 -1.65
CA VAL A 55 -44.15 22.64 -0.78
C VAL A 55 -43.87 21.15 -0.53
N PRO A 56 -43.35 20.43 -1.54
CA PRO A 56 -43.15 18.98 -1.49
C PRO A 56 -41.92 18.54 -0.66
N THR A 57 -41.42 19.40 0.24
CA THR A 57 -40.20 19.15 1.03
C THR A 57 -40.47 18.40 2.33
N ILE A 58 -41.72 18.45 2.84
CA ILE A 58 -42.10 17.80 4.10
C ILE A 58 -41.95 16.28 3.99
N LYS A 59 -41.23 15.69 4.94
CA LYS A 59 -40.84 14.27 4.94
C LYS A 59 -41.71 13.40 5.84
N ILE A 60 -42.36 13.99 6.84
CA ILE A 60 -43.15 13.25 7.84
C ILE A 60 -44.52 13.90 7.93
N TRP A 61 -45.57 13.12 7.65
CA TRP A 61 -46.96 13.55 7.78
C TRP A 61 -47.66 12.73 8.85
N ASN A 62 -48.10 13.40 9.90
CA ASN A 62 -48.91 12.81 10.94
C ASN A 62 -50.35 13.36 10.86
N LEU A 63 -51.24 12.54 10.33
CA LEU A 63 -52.67 12.81 10.18
C LEU A 63 -53.49 11.87 11.07
N SER A 64 -52.93 11.42 12.19
CA SER A 64 -53.60 10.46 13.07
C SER A 64 -54.81 11.04 13.78
N ASP A 65 -55.88 10.26 13.88
CA ASP A 65 -57.10 10.59 14.63
C ASP A 65 -57.74 11.93 14.19
N CYS A 66 -57.61 12.31 12.92
CA CYS A 66 -58.13 13.57 12.37
C CYS A 66 -59.59 13.50 11.90
N LEU A 67 -60.25 12.35 12.08
CA LEU A 67 -61.62 12.08 11.60
C LEU A 67 -61.82 12.40 10.11
N LEU A 68 -60.80 12.11 9.28
CA LEU A 68 -60.81 12.48 7.87
C LEU A 68 -61.98 11.82 7.13
N THR A 69 -62.87 12.65 6.58
CA THR A 69 -63.91 12.16 5.68
C THR A 69 -63.29 11.53 4.43
N THR A 70 -64.06 10.71 3.73
CA THR A 70 -63.62 10.04 2.49
C THR A 70 -63.04 11.01 1.46
N LYS A 71 -63.68 12.17 1.28
CA LYS A 71 -63.17 13.23 0.38
C LYS A 71 -61.88 13.85 0.89
N SER A 72 -61.80 14.15 2.19
CA SER A 72 -60.63 14.75 2.82
C SER A 72 -59.39 13.84 2.73
N LEU A 73 -59.56 12.55 3.04
CA LEU A 73 -58.50 11.56 2.92
C LEU A 73 -58.03 11.43 1.47
N LYS A 74 -58.95 11.38 0.51
CA LYS A 74 -58.60 11.35 -0.92
C LYS A 74 -57.73 12.55 -1.31
N LEU A 75 -58.08 13.76 -0.88
CA LEU A 75 -57.29 14.97 -1.19
C LEU A 75 -55.84 14.86 -0.71
N PHE A 76 -55.61 14.33 0.50
CA PHE A 76 -54.26 14.10 1.00
C PHE A 76 -53.53 13.01 0.20
N LEU A 77 -54.19 11.88 -0.04
CA LEU A 77 -53.61 10.76 -0.76
C LEU A 77 -53.27 11.09 -2.24
N ASP A 78 -54.07 11.95 -2.88
CA ASP A 78 -53.80 12.49 -4.23
C ASP A 78 -52.47 13.28 -4.26
N VAL A 79 -52.19 14.03 -3.19
CA VAL A 79 -50.91 14.74 -3.06
C VAL A 79 -49.78 13.75 -2.81
N VAL A 80 -49.95 12.81 -1.88
CA VAL A 80 -48.96 11.77 -1.55
C VAL A 80 -48.47 11.03 -2.80
N TYR A 81 -49.38 10.74 -3.75
CA TYR A 81 -49.05 10.08 -5.01
C TYR A 81 -47.94 10.80 -5.81
N GLN A 82 -47.84 12.13 -5.68
CA GLN A 82 -46.88 12.97 -6.41
C GLN A 82 -45.58 13.22 -5.65
N LEU A 83 -45.53 12.92 -4.34
CA LEU A 83 -44.39 13.25 -3.50
C LEU A 83 -43.26 12.22 -3.67
N LYS A 84 -42.03 12.74 -3.77
CA LYS A 84 -40.81 11.93 -3.86
C LYS A 84 -39.95 11.96 -2.59
N ASN A 85 -40.32 12.79 -1.61
CA ASN A 85 -39.56 12.99 -0.38
C ASN A 85 -40.31 12.56 0.90
N LEU A 86 -41.58 12.18 0.79
CA LEU A 86 -42.37 11.75 1.95
C LEU A 86 -41.88 10.39 2.46
N SER A 87 -41.18 10.40 3.57
CA SER A 87 -40.58 9.19 4.17
C SER A 87 -41.49 8.49 5.17
N GLN A 88 -42.37 9.24 5.85
CA GLN A 88 -43.24 8.70 6.89
C GLN A 88 -44.66 9.25 6.73
N LEU A 89 -45.63 8.34 6.73
CA LEU A 89 -47.04 8.68 6.65
C LEU A 89 -47.82 7.96 7.75
N ASN A 90 -48.42 8.74 8.65
CA ASN A 90 -49.27 8.22 9.71
C ASN A 90 -50.73 8.60 9.45
N LEU A 91 -51.56 7.58 9.23
CA LEU A 91 -52.98 7.65 8.95
C LEU A 91 -53.81 6.87 9.98
N LYS A 92 -53.25 6.62 11.17
CA LYS A 92 -53.94 5.95 12.27
C LYS A 92 -55.32 6.57 12.54
N GLY A 93 -56.33 5.74 12.83
CA GLY A 93 -57.59 6.23 13.40
C GLY A 93 -58.44 7.11 12.47
N ASN A 94 -58.36 6.90 11.15
CA ASN A 94 -59.13 7.68 10.17
C ASN A 94 -60.26 6.89 9.49
N HIS A 95 -60.70 5.79 10.11
CA HIS A 95 -61.76 4.92 9.59
C HIS A 95 -61.55 4.49 8.12
N ILE A 96 -60.31 4.15 7.78
CA ILE A 96 -59.92 3.69 6.44
C ILE A 96 -60.54 2.32 6.20
N GLY A 97 -61.57 2.26 5.36
CA GLY A 97 -62.20 1.03 4.91
C GLY A 97 -61.70 0.54 3.54
N ASN A 98 -62.43 -0.43 2.97
CA ASN A 98 -62.08 -1.14 1.74
C ASN A 98 -61.69 -0.24 0.55
N ASN A 99 -62.47 0.81 0.27
CA ASN A 99 -62.23 1.69 -0.89
C ASN A 99 -60.88 2.43 -0.80
N PHE A 100 -60.49 2.86 0.41
CA PHE A 100 -59.22 3.55 0.62
C PHE A 100 -58.05 2.59 0.77
N THR A 101 -58.31 1.35 1.18
CA THR A 101 -57.32 0.28 1.15
C THR A 101 -56.80 0.07 -0.28
N THR A 102 -57.68 -0.01 -1.28
CA THR A 102 -57.27 -0.07 -2.70
C THR A 102 -56.51 1.19 -3.13
N TYR A 103 -56.90 2.38 -2.63
CA TYR A 103 -56.20 3.62 -2.94
C TYR A 103 -54.75 3.63 -2.42
N ILE A 104 -54.57 3.23 -1.16
CA ILE A 104 -53.25 3.08 -0.53
C ILE A 104 -52.43 2.00 -1.24
N SER A 105 -53.07 0.91 -1.68
CA SER A 105 -52.42 -0.14 -2.49
C SER A 105 -51.80 0.44 -3.77
N ASN A 106 -52.51 1.34 -4.45
CA ASN A 106 -51.98 2.01 -5.64
C ASN A 106 -50.83 2.98 -5.32
N ILE A 107 -50.88 3.66 -4.18
CA ILE A 107 -49.77 4.49 -3.70
C ILE A 107 -48.54 3.62 -3.45
N LEU A 108 -48.70 2.48 -2.76
CA LEU A 108 -47.59 1.58 -2.46
C LEU A 108 -46.93 0.96 -3.70
N LEU A 109 -47.67 0.78 -4.80
CA LEU A 109 -47.10 0.31 -6.08
C LEU A 109 -46.20 1.34 -6.75
N ASN A 110 -46.51 2.64 -6.61
CA ASN A 110 -45.87 3.71 -7.38
C ASN A 110 -44.95 4.61 -6.54
N ASN A 111 -45.11 4.58 -5.22
CA ASN A 111 -44.33 5.39 -4.31
C ASN A 111 -43.01 4.70 -3.98
N SER A 112 -41.92 5.47 -4.09
CA SER A 112 -40.55 5.00 -3.91
C SER A 112 -39.84 5.70 -2.75
N CYS A 113 -40.58 6.32 -1.82
CA CYS A 113 -39.99 7.13 -0.74
C CYS A 113 -40.55 6.83 0.65
N ILE A 114 -41.79 6.38 0.78
CA ILE A 114 -42.40 6.06 2.07
C ILE A 114 -41.71 4.81 2.64
N THR A 115 -40.93 5.01 3.69
CA THR A 115 -40.25 3.97 4.45
C THR A 115 -41.03 3.53 5.68
N GLU A 116 -41.93 4.37 6.20
CA GLU A 116 -42.80 4.04 7.33
C GLU A 116 -44.26 4.43 7.04
N LEU A 117 -45.15 3.46 7.20
CA LEU A 117 -46.58 3.64 7.01
C LEU A 117 -47.34 3.12 8.23
N ARG A 118 -48.09 4.01 8.87
CA ARG A 118 -48.95 3.66 10.02
C ARG A 118 -50.41 3.73 9.64
N LEU A 119 -51.08 2.59 9.78
CA LEU A 119 -52.49 2.40 9.46
C LEU A 119 -53.23 1.78 10.65
N ASP A 120 -52.67 1.83 11.86
CA ASP A 120 -53.32 1.26 13.04
C ASP A 120 -54.68 1.88 13.33
N TRP A 121 -55.59 1.12 13.94
CA TRP A 121 -56.96 1.57 14.26
C TRP A 121 -57.76 1.99 13.03
N ASN A 122 -57.81 1.14 12.01
CA ASN A 122 -58.63 1.30 10.81
C ASN A 122 -59.42 0.01 10.51
N ASP A 123 -60.02 -0.14 9.33
CA ASP A 123 -60.81 -1.33 8.95
C ASP A 123 -60.34 -1.93 7.62
N LEU A 124 -59.03 -2.18 7.51
CA LEU A 124 -58.43 -2.77 6.30
C LEU A 124 -58.87 -4.22 6.07
N GLY A 125 -59.28 -4.93 7.12
CA GLY A 125 -59.75 -6.32 7.08
C GLY A 125 -61.20 -6.51 6.63
N GLY A 126 -61.96 -5.43 6.43
CA GLY A 126 -63.39 -5.47 6.06
C GLY A 126 -63.70 -6.16 4.73
N SER A 127 -62.71 -6.35 3.85
CA SER A 127 -62.83 -7.16 2.63
C SER A 127 -61.52 -7.86 2.30
N ILE A 128 -61.61 -9.19 2.19
CA ILE A 128 -60.45 -10.02 1.84
C ILE A 128 -59.91 -9.74 0.44
N ASN A 129 -60.77 -9.30 -0.48
CA ASN A 129 -60.38 -8.99 -1.85
C ASN A 129 -59.54 -7.71 -1.91
N THR A 130 -59.91 -6.67 -1.15
CA THR A 130 -59.13 -5.43 -1.10
C THR A 130 -57.84 -5.62 -0.30
N PHE A 131 -57.88 -6.43 0.77
CA PHE A 131 -56.68 -6.72 1.55
C PHE A 131 -55.66 -7.58 0.79
N SER A 132 -56.12 -8.51 -0.05
CA SER A 132 -55.19 -9.28 -0.92
C SER A 132 -54.54 -8.39 -1.98
N GLN A 133 -55.25 -7.41 -2.54
CA GLN A 133 -54.65 -6.39 -3.42
C GLN A 133 -53.59 -5.57 -2.69
N PHE A 134 -53.85 -5.16 -1.44
CA PHE A 134 -52.88 -4.46 -0.61
C PHE A 134 -51.61 -5.28 -0.38
N CYS A 135 -51.75 -6.58 -0.09
CA CYS A 135 -50.61 -7.49 0.04
C CYS A 135 -49.83 -7.64 -1.27
N ASN A 136 -50.51 -7.73 -2.42
CA ASN A 136 -49.87 -7.79 -3.73
C ASN A 136 -49.07 -6.53 -4.04
N SER A 137 -49.60 -5.35 -3.70
CA SER A 137 -48.87 -4.08 -3.84
C SER A 137 -47.60 -4.05 -3.00
N LEU A 138 -47.66 -4.60 -1.78
CA LEU A 138 -46.49 -4.73 -0.92
C LEU A 138 -45.45 -5.71 -1.47
N MET A 139 -45.82 -6.76 -2.21
CA MET A 139 -44.85 -7.70 -2.80
C MET A 139 -43.87 -6.98 -3.73
N SER A 140 -44.34 -6.00 -4.50
CA SER A 140 -43.52 -5.20 -5.42
C SER A 140 -42.89 -3.97 -4.77
N ASN A 141 -43.28 -3.60 -3.56
CA ASN A 141 -42.73 -2.44 -2.89
C ASN A 141 -41.32 -2.74 -2.34
N THR A 142 -40.35 -1.95 -2.79
CA THR A 142 -38.92 -2.13 -2.47
C THR A 142 -38.38 -1.10 -1.47
N VAL A 143 -39.23 -0.26 -0.88
CA VAL A 143 -38.81 0.88 -0.05
C VAL A 143 -39.37 0.83 1.37
N LEU A 144 -40.62 0.38 1.56
CA LEU A 144 -41.30 0.35 2.85
C LEU A 144 -40.57 -0.59 3.83
N LYS A 145 -40.14 -0.05 4.97
CA LYS A 145 -39.40 -0.77 6.02
C LYS A 145 -40.26 -1.09 7.22
N THR A 146 -41.20 -0.20 7.57
CA THR A 146 -42.04 -0.31 8.76
C THR A 146 -43.50 -0.15 8.38
N LEU A 147 -44.33 -1.10 8.81
CA LEU A 147 -45.76 -1.12 8.54
C LEU A 147 -46.55 -1.44 9.82
N ASN A 148 -47.39 -0.51 10.26
CA ASN A 148 -48.30 -0.77 11.38
C ASN A 148 -49.73 -1.01 10.88
N LEU A 149 -50.24 -2.22 11.13
CA LEU A 149 -51.60 -2.69 10.83
C LEU A 149 -52.32 -3.14 12.12
N ALA A 150 -51.89 -2.69 13.29
CA ALA A 150 -52.54 -3.06 14.54
C ALA A 150 -54.01 -2.62 14.54
N ASN A 151 -54.89 -3.46 15.09
CA ASN A 151 -56.32 -3.16 15.19
C ASN A 151 -56.98 -2.76 13.85
N ASN A 152 -56.98 -3.70 12.90
CA ASN A 152 -57.49 -3.52 11.54
C ASN A 152 -58.50 -4.60 11.10
N ASN A 153 -59.08 -5.33 12.07
CA ASN A 153 -60.01 -6.44 11.82
C ASN A 153 -59.47 -7.51 10.85
N LEU A 154 -58.15 -7.75 10.83
CA LEU A 154 -57.55 -8.72 9.91
C LEU A 154 -57.91 -10.14 10.33
N CYS A 155 -58.57 -10.90 9.44
CA CYS A 155 -59.00 -12.27 9.71
C CYS A 155 -57.92 -13.34 9.39
N GLN A 156 -58.23 -14.62 9.62
CA GLN A 156 -57.29 -15.73 9.34
C GLN A 156 -56.82 -15.79 7.88
N LYS A 157 -57.70 -15.48 6.92
CA LYS A 157 -57.32 -15.41 5.49
C LYS A 157 -56.39 -14.24 5.20
N CYS A 158 -56.48 -13.13 5.94
CA CYS A 158 -55.53 -12.03 5.83
C CYS A 158 -54.12 -12.49 6.25
N GLY A 159 -54.00 -13.34 7.28
CA GLY A 159 -52.74 -13.96 7.68
C GLY A 159 -52.07 -14.79 6.56
N PHE A 160 -52.86 -15.50 5.75
CA PHE A 160 -52.36 -16.20 4.57
C PHE A 160 -51.76 -15.23 3.53
N TYR A 161 -52.47 -14.16 3.16
CA TYR A 161 -51.96 -13.19 2.17
C TYR A 161 -50.73 -12.43 2.67
N LEU A 162 -50.67 -12.11 3.96
CA LEU A 162 -49.49 -11.52 4.58
C LEU A 162 -48.30 -12.49 4.51
N ALA A 163 -48.50 -13.79 4.75
CA ALA A 163 -47.45 -14.79 4.63
C ALA A 163 -46.94 -14.93 3.18
N GLU A 164 -47.83 -14.94 2.19
CA GLU A 164 -47.43 -14.94 0.78
C GLU A 164 -46.63 -13.68 0.42
N MET A 165 -47.08 -12.52 0.91
CA MET A 165 -46.36 -11.26 0.70
C MET A 165 -44.96 -11.29 1.33
N LEU A 166 -44.84 -11.79 2.57
CA LEU A 166 -43.56 -11.92 3.26
C LEU A 166 -42.62 -12.92 2.58
N ASN A 167 -43.11 -13.94 1.87
CA ASN A 167 -42.22 -14.83 1.10
C ASN A 167 -41.46 -14.07 0.00
N VAL A 168 -42.11 -13.08 -0.62
CA VAL A 168 -41.60 -12.33 -1.76
C VAL A 168 -40.89 -11.05 -1.33
N ASN A 169 -41.49 -10.25 -0.45
CA ASN A 169 -40.99 -8.93 -0.08
C ASN A 169 -39.61 -9.02 0.58
N LYS A 170 -38.64 -8.27 0.04
CA LYS A 170 -37.24 -8.23 0.51
C LYS A 170 -36.86 -6.92 1.19
N CYS A 171 -37.84 -6.15 1.64
CA CYS A 171 -37.64 -4.78 2.09
C CYS A 171 -38.18 -4.52 3.49
N LEU A 172 -39.37 -5.04 3.81
CA LEU A 172 -40.07 -4.83 5.06
C LEU A 172 -39.32 -5.51 6.21
N LYS A 173 -39.01 -4.72 7.24
CA LYS A 173 -38.24 -5.13 8.43
C LYS A 173 -39.11 -5.25 9.68
N ASP A 174 -40.14 -4.42 9.76
CA ASP A 174 -41.02 -4.32 10.91
C ASP A 174 -42.48 -4.33 10.45
N ILE A 175 -43.26 -5.26 11.01
CA ILE A 175 -44.70 -5.30 10.85
C ILE A 175 -45.40 -5.51 12.19
N ASP A 176 -46.32 -4.61 12.52
CA ASP A 176 -47.19 -4.73 13.68
C ASP A 176 -48.58 -5.17 13.23
N LEU A 177 -48.98 -6.37 13.65
CA LEU A 177 -50.28 -6.98 13.39
C LEU A 177 -51.09 -7.15 14.67
N SER A 178 -50.69 -6.51 15.78
CA SER A 178 -51.33 -6.71 17.07
C SER A 178 -52.83 -6.34 17.07
N TRP A 179 -53.59 -6.93 17.98
CA TRP A 179 -55.02 -6.65 18.17
C TRP A 179 -55.86 -6.88 16.90
N ASN A 180 -55.60 -7.96 16.17
CA ASN A 180 -56.38 -8.38 15.01
C ASN A 180 -57.06 -9.74 15.26
N CYS A 181 -57.63 -10.36 14.23
CA CYS A 181 -58.31 -11.66 14.28
C CYS A 181 -57.59 -12.71 13.41
N ILE A 182 -56.25 -12.69 13.38
CA ILE A 182 -55.45 -13.57 12.51
C ILE A 182 -55.61 -15.05 12.88
N GLY A 183 -55.85 -15.35 14.16
CA GLY A 183 -56.07 -16.72 14.64
C GLY A 183 -54.89 -17.67 14.41
N GLU A 184 -55.05 -18.89 14.91
CA GLU A 184 -53.99 -19.90 14.91
C GLU A 184 -53.55 -20.32 13.50
N THR A 185 -54.51 -20.50 12.59
CA THR A 185 -54.24 -20.84 11.19
C THR A 185 -53.43 -19.75 10.48
N GLY A 186 -53.84 -18.49 10.62
CA GLY A 186 -53.15 -17.34 10.01
C GLY A 186 -51.73 -17.17 10.57
N ALA A 187 -51.57 -17.31 11.89
CA ALA A 187 -50.28 -17.24 12.55
C ALA A 187 -49.34 -18.38 12.11
N THR A 188 -49.87 -19.58 11.86
CA THR A 188 -49.09 -20.71 11.33
C THR A 188 -48.52 -20.41 9.94
N PHE A 189 -49.29 -19.74 9.06
CA PHE A 189 -48.78 -19.29 7.76
C PHE A 189 -47.68 -18.24 7.92
N LEU A 190 -47.87 -17.25 8.80
CA LEU A 190 -46.87 -16.23 9.11
C LEU A 190 -45.57 -16.85 9.64
N LEU A 191 -45.67 -17.80 10.57
CA LEU A 191 -44.53 -18.53 11.13
C LEU A 191 -43.75 -19.27 10.02
N LYS A 192 -44.45 -19.98 9.13
CA LYS A 192 -43.81 -20.69 8.00
C LYS A 192 -43.10 -19.72 7.05
N SER A 193 -43.71 -18.57 6.76
CA SER A 193 -43.09 -17.54 5.92
C SER A 193 -41.88 -16.89 6.60
N LEU A 194 -41.99 -16.61 7.90
CA LEU A 194 -40.92 -15.98 8.69
C LEU A 194 -39.62 -16.80 8.68
N LYS A 195 -39.72 -18.13 8.66
CA LYS A 195 -38.55 -19.02 8.52
C LYS A 195 -37.80 -18.84 7.19
N LYS A 196 -38.51 -18.44 6.13
CA LYS A 196 -37.94 -18.21 4.78
C LYS A 196 -37.53 -16.76 4.54
N ASN A 197 -38.22 -15.81 5.15
CA ASN A 197 -37.92 -14.39 5.00
C ASN A 197 -36.71 -14.00 5.88
N GLU A 198 -35.58 -13.65 5.28
CA GLU A 198 -34.37 -13.25 6.03
C GLU A 198 -34.33 -11.76 6.42
N ILE A 199 -35.31 -10.96 5.99
CA ILE A 199 -35.31 -9.50 6.11
C ILE A 199 -36.13 -8.99 7.30
N LEU A 200 -37.27 -9.63 7.57
CA LEU A 200 -38.18 -9.24 8.65
C LEU A 200 -37.55 -9.56 10.01
N THR A 201 -37.38 -8.53 10.82
CA THR A 201 -36.75 -8.55 12.14
C THR A 201 -37.72 -8.33 13.28
N VAL A 202 -38.89 -7.74 13.00
CA VAL A 202 -39.95 -7.50 13.99
C VAL A 202 -41.29 -7.93 13.39
N LEU A 203 -42.01 -8.78 14.12
CA LEU A 203 -43.38 -9.19 13.80
C LEU A 203 -44.16 -9.24 15.12
N ASN A 204 -45.04 -8.27 15.34
CA ASN A 204 -45.93 -8.28 16.51
C ASN A 204 -47.28 -8.90 16.16
N ILE A 205 -47.66 -10.00 16.82
CA ILE A 205 -48.97 -10.66 16.64
C ILE A 205 -49.78 -10.73 17.95
N GLN A 206 -49.45 -9.93 18.95
CA GLN A 206 -50.17 -9.92 20.23
C GLN A 206 -51.68 -9.67 20.03
N GLY A 207 -52.53 -10.32 20.82
CA GLY A 207 -53.98 -10.07 20.76
C GLY A 207 -54.68 -10.62 19.51
N ASN A 208 -54.11 -11.64 18.85
CA ASN A 208 -54.67 -12.27 17.64
C ASN A 208 -55.38 -13.61 17.87
N SER A 209 -55.67 -13.98 19.11
CA SER A 209 -56.17 -15.32 19.47
C SER A 209 -55.25 -16.44 18.95
N VAL A 210 -53.95 -16.32 19.24
CA VAL A 210 -52.90 -17.26 18.85
C VAL A 210 -52.36 -17.93 20.11
N SER A 211 -52.10 -19.24 20.03
CA SER A 211 -51.52 -20.00 21.13
C SER A 211 -50.12 -19.51 21.49
N MET A 212 -49.78 -19.57 22.78
CA MET A 212 -48.48 -19.14 23.29
C MET A 212 -47.32 -19.90 22.63
N GLU A 213 -47.55 -21.15 22.22
CA GLU A 213 -46.56 -21.96 21.52
C GLU A 213 -46.13 -21.33 20.19
N ILE A 214 -47.07 -20.92 19.34
CA ILE A 214 -46.76 -20.28 18.06
C ILE A 214 -46.10 -18.92 18.28
N THR A 215 -46.59 -18.13 19.24
CA THR A 215 -46.00 -16.82 19.56
C THR A 215 -44.54 -16.98 20.02
N ASN A 216 -44.26 -17.92 20.94
CA ASN A 216 -42.90 -18.20 21.41
C ASN A 216 -41.97 -18.66 20.26
N LEU A 217 -42.47 -19.45 19.32
CA LEU A 217 -41.70 -19.87 18.15
C LEU A 217 -41.36 -18.69 17.23
N ILE A 218 -42.31 -17.78 17.01
CA ILE A 218 -42.06 -16.54 16.26
C ILE A 218 -41.01 -15.69 16.97
N ASP A 219 -41.18 -15.44 18.27
CA ASP A 219 -40.26 -14.62 19.07
C ASP A 219 -38.84 -15.21 19.06
N LYS A 220 -38.70 -16.53 19.22
CA LYS A 220 -37.41 -17.21 19.13
C LYS A 220 -36.72 -16.98 17.79
N ILE A 221 -37.43 -17.12 16.67
CA ILE A 221 -36.87 -16.90 15.33
C ILE A 221 -36.44 -15.45 15.15
N LEU A 222 -37.23 -14.49 15.64
CA LEU A 222 -36.89 -13.07 15.55
C LEU A 222 -35.66 -12.71 16.39
N GLU A 223 -35.56 -13.23 17.61
CA GLU A 223 -34.38 -13.02 18.47
C GLU A 223 -33.11 -13.65 17.86
N GLU A 224 -33.20 -14.86 17.29
CA GLU A 224 -32.07 -15.46 16.56
C GLU A 224 -31.59 -14.58 15.39
N LYS A 225 -32.53 -14.00 14.62
CA LYS A 225 -32.18 -13.05 13.54
C LYS A 225 -31.55 -11.77 14.07
N LYS A 226 -32.08 -11.21 15.15
CA LYS A 226 -31.57 -10.00 15.78
C LYS A 226 -30.14 -10.20 16.31
N LEU A 227 -29.88 -11.31 16.98
CA LEU A 227 -28.53 -11.69 17.43
C LEU A 227 -27.57 -11.87 16.26
N ARG A 228 -28.01 -12.50 15.16
CA ARG A 228 -27.20 -12.63 13.94
C ARG A 228 -26.81 -11.27 13.37
N LEU A 229 -27.73 -10.30 13.32
CA LEU A 229 -27.47 -8.94 12.85
C LEU A 229 -26.50 -8.19 13.77
N ILE A 230 -26.67 -8.29 15.09
CA ILE A 230 -25.76 -7.68 16.08
C ILE A 230 -24.34 -8.24 15.89
N ASN A 231 -24.19 -9.57 15.79
CA ASN A 231 -22.89 -10.20 15.57
C ASN A 231 -22.23 -9.77 14.24
N GLN A 232 -23.03 -9.59 13.19
CA GLN A 232 -22.53 -9.08 11.90
C GLN A 232 -22.02 -7.64 12.01
N GLU A 233 -22.75 -6.75 12.69
CA GLU A 233 -22.32 -5.37 12.92
C GLU A 233 -21.09 -5.28 13.83
N GLU A 234 -21.03 -6.08 14.90
CA GLU A 234 -19.84 -6.14 15.76
C GLU A 234 -18.59 -6.57 14.99
N ASN A 235 -18.71 -7.62 14.17
CA ASN A 235 -17.62 -8.08 13.32
C ASN A 235 -17.22 -7.01 12.29
N ARG A 236 -18.19 -6.32 11.68
CA ARG A 236 -17.93 -5.19 10.78
C ARG A 236 -17.16 -4.07 11.47
N CYS A 237 -17.57 -3.68 12.68
CA CYS A 237 -16.90 -2.66 13.49
C CYS A 237 -15.47 -3.08 13.88
N ARG A 238 -15.25 -4.35 14.27
CA ARG A 238 -13.90 -4.88 14.54
C ARG A 238 -13.02 -4.82 13.29
N ASN A 239 -13.54 -5.24 12.15
CA ASN A 239 -12.80 -5.20 10.88
C ASN A 239 -12.44 -3.76 10.48
N LEU A 240 -13.35 -2.80 10.63
CA LEU A 240 -13.07 -1.38 10.36
C LEU A 240 -11.93 -0.85 11.23
N LYS A 241 -11.91 -1.18 12.52
CA LYS A 241 -10.80 -0.80 13.43
C LYS A 241 -9.46 -1.40 12.99
N VAL A 242 -9.45 -2.66 12.55
CA VAL A 242 -8.24 -3.30 12.03
C VAL A 242 -7.77 -2.60 10.75
N VAL A 243 -8.67 -2.28 9.83
CA VAL A 243 -8.33 -1.55 8.60
C VAL A 243 -7.75 -0.17 8.92
N GLU A 244 -8.33 0.56 9.87
CA GLU A 244 -7.82 1.85 10.32
C GLU A 244 -6.39 1.74 10.89
N GLN A 245 -6.14 0.72 11.73
CA GLN A 245 -4.80 0.43 12.25
C GLN A 245 -3.81 0.11 11.13
N VAL A 246 -4.17 -0.79 10.20
CA VAL A 246 -3.34 -1.15 9.04
C VAL A 246 -3.04 0.08 8.17
N THR A 247 -4.02 0.95 7.96
CA THR A 247 -3.86 2.18 7.19
C THR A 247 -2.90 3.14 7.88
N SER A 248 -3.01 3.30 9.20
CA SER A 248 -2.09 4.16 9.98
C SER A 248 -0.64 3.66 9.91
N VAL A 249 -0.43 2.35 10.06
CA VAL A 249 0.88 1.71 10.00
C VAL A 249 1.48 1.84 8.59
N THR A 250 0.67 1.61 7.56
CA THR A 250 1.08 1.76 6.15
C THR A 250 1.50 3.20 5.86
N LYS A 251 0.75 4.18 6.33
CA LYS A 251 1.09 5.61 6.17
C LYS A 251 2.39 5.97 6.88
N ASN A 252 2.62 5.44 8.08
CA ASN A 252 3.89 5.62 8.79
C ASN A 252 5.07 5.01 8.00
N TYR A 253 4.95 3.76 7.55
CA TYR A 253 5.96 3.13 6.70
C TYR A 253 6.24 3.91 5.41
N GLN A 254 5.20 4.43 4.75
CA GLN A 254 5.34 5.25 3.55
C GLN A 254 6.13 6.54 3.84
N THR A 255 5.85 7.17 4.99
CA THR A 255 6.54 8.40 5.42
C THR A 255 8.01 8.13 5.71
N GLN A 256 8.32 7.02 6.39
CA GLN A 256 9.70 6.59 6.66
C GLN A 256 10.46 6.27 5.37
N LEU A 257 9.84 5.56 4.42
CA LEU A 257 10.44 5.26 3.12
C LEU A 257 10.73 6.53 2.32
N ASN A 258 9.81 7.49 2.31
CA ASN A 258 10.02 8.76 1.62
C ASN A 258 11.17 9.56 2.25
N SER A 259 11.24 9.60 3.59
CA SER A 259 12.36 10.24 4.30
C SER A 259 13.69 9.59 3.95
N LEU A 260 13.74 8.25 3.92
CA LEU A 260 14.95 7.51 3.60
C LEU A 260 15.37 7.71 2.14
N ASN A 261 14.43 7.71 1.19
CA ASN A 261 14.70 8.02 -0.21
C ASN A 261 15.28 9.44 -0.38
N ASN A 262 14.73 10.42 0.33
CA ASN A 262 15.27 11.79 0.30
C ASN A 262 16.70 11.85 0.83
N GLN A 263 17.02 11.11 1.91
CA GLN A 263 18.39 11.00 2.42
C GLN A 263 19.35 10.36 1.41
N TYR A 264 18.92 9.29 0.72
CA TYR A 264 19.73 8.67 -0.34
C TYR A 264 19.97 9.64 -1.50
N HIS A 265 18.94 10.36 -1.95
CA HIS A 265 19.09 11.38 -2.99
C HIS A 265 20.09 12.47 -2.59
N HIS A 266 20.04 12.95 -1.34
CA HIS A 266 21.01 13.92 -0.82
C HIS A 266 22.44 13.37 -0.87
N ARG A 267 22.65 12.15 -0.36
CA ARG A 267 23.99 11.53 -0.33
C ARG A 267 24.55 11.27 -1.72
N ILE A 268 23.71 10.84 -2.67
CA ILE A 268 24.10 10.67 -4.07
C ILE A 268 24.58 12.00 -4.65
N ASN A 269 23.91 13.12 -4.33
CA ASN A 269 24.31 14.43 -4.82
C ASN A 269 25.63 14.90 -4.19
N GLU A 270 25.84 14.69 -2.89
CA GLU A 270 27.13 14.96 -2.23
C GLU A 270 28.27 14.18 -2.87
N LEU A 271 28.10 12.87 -3.06
CA LEU A 271 29.11 12.01 -3.68
C LEU A 271 29.43 12.45 -5.12
N LYS A 272 28.43 12.91 -5.88
CA LYS A 272 28.65 13.49 -7.22
C LYS A 272 29.50 14.76 -7.15
N SER A 273 29.25 15.62 -6.17
CA SER A 273 30.05 16.84 -5.97
C SER A 273 31.48 16.52 -5.54
N GLU A 274 31.68 15.57 -4.62
CA GLU A 274 33.00 15.08 -4.20
C GLU A 274 33.77 14.47 -5.39
N LEU A 275 33.11 13.63 -6.20
CA LEU A 275 33.70 13.05 -7.41
C LEU A 275 34.15 14.13 -8.40
N HIS A 276 33.33 15.17 -8.61
CA HIS A 276 33.67 16.28 -9.50
C HIS A 276 34.91 17.03 -9.00
N LEU A 277 35.01 17.32 -7.70
CA LEU A 277 36.18 17.94 -7.09
C LEU A 277 37.45 17.10 -7.32
N LEU A 278 37.40 15.80 -7.04
CA LEU A 278 38.52 14.89 -7.27
C LEU A 278 38.91 14.81 -8.75
N GLN A 279 37.95 14.87 -9.68
CA GLN A 279 38.23 14.91 -11.11
C GLN A 279 38.97 16.19 -11.51
N VAL A 280 38.60 17.34 -10.96
CA VAL A 280 39.29 18.62 -11.18
C VAL A 280 40.72 18.56 -10.63
N GLU A 281 40.90 18.09 -9.40
CA GLU A 281 42.24 17.93 -8.80
C GLU A 281 43.13 17.00 -9.62
N ASN A 282 42.59 15.87 -10.09
CA ASN A 282 43.32 14.92 -10.94
C ASN A 282 43.72 15.55 -12.29
N GLN A 283 42.84 16.36 -12.90
CA GLN A 283 43.18 17.11 -14.11
C GLN A 283 44.31 18.11 -13.86
N GLN A 284 44.28 18.83 -12.73
CA GLN A 284 45.31 19.79 -12.37
C GLN A 284 46.66 19.09 -12.12
N GLN A 285 46.67 17.98 -11.38
CA GLN A 285 47.88 17.17 -11.17
C GLN A 285 48.45 16.63 -12.49
N LYS A 286 47.59 16.21 -13.43
CA LYS A 286 48.04 15.80 -14.78
C LYS A 286 48.73 16.93 -15.53
N GLN A 287 48.21 18.15 -15.45
CA GLN A 287 48.83 19.32 -16.07
C GLN A 287 50.20 19.63 -15.42
N GLU A 288 50.29 19.62 -14.10
CA GLU A 288 51.56 19.82 -13.38
C GLU A 288 52.61 18.76 -13.76
N ILE A 289 52.21 17.49 -13.89
CA ILE A 289 53.09 16.41 -14.35
C ILE A 289 53.57 16.68 -15.79
N GLU A 290 52.71 17.15 -16.69
CA GLU A 290 53.14 17.50 -18.06
C GLU A 290 54.14 18.66 -18.08
N GLU A 291 53.92 19.69 -17.25
CA GLU A 291 54.86 20.80 -17.13
C GLU A 291 56.21 20.34 -16.59
N MET A 292 56.22 19.50 -15.54
CA MET A 292 57.44 18.90 -15.03
C MET A 292 58.16 18.05 -16.09
N LYS A 293 57.42 17.26 -16.88
CA LYS A 293 58.01 16.49 -17.99
C LYS A 293 58.70 17.40 -19.00
N LYS A 294 58.06 18.51 -19.39
CA LYS A 294 58.66 19.51 -20.29
C LYS A 294 59.94 20.12 -19.70
N TYR A 295 59.93 20.41 -18.40
CA TYR A 295 61.11 20.93 -17.69
C TYR A 295 62.26 19.92 -17.70
N CYS A 296 62.00 18.66 -17.32
CA CYS A 296 63.01 17.59 -17.34
C CYS A 296 63.58 17.34 -18.75
N LEU A 297 62.77 17.49 -19.81
CA LEU A 297 63.23 17.41 -21.19
C LEU A 297 64.25 18.51 -21.52
N LYS A 298 63.91 19.78 -21.21
CA LYS A 298 64.84 20.91 -21.40
C LYS A 298 66.13 20.72 -20.61
N GLU A 299 66.03 20.22 -19.38
CA GLU A 299 67.19 19.99 -18.54
C GLU A 299 68.05 18.82 -19.05
N LYS A 300 67.44 17.77 -19.59
CA LYS A 300 68.14 16.67 -20.27
C LYS A 300 68.89 17.16 -21.52
N GLU A 301 68.28 18.03 -22.32
CA GLU A 301 68.94 18.67 -23.46
C GLU A 301 70.15 19.51 -23.01
N SER A 302 69.97 20.32 -21.97
CA SER A 302 71.06 21.11 -21.38
C SER A 302 72.21 20.23 -20.86
N ASN A 303 71.89 19.18 -20.12
CA ASN A 303 72.89 18.22 -19.63
C ASN A 303 73.63 17.51 -20.78
N THR A 304 72.95 17.21 -21.89
CA THR A 304 73.58 16.63 -23.07
C THR A 304 74.60 17.60 -23.68
N ILE A 305 74.28 18.90 -23.74
CA ILE A 305 75.23 19.94 -24.20
C ILE A 305 76.45 19.99 -23.29
N VAL A 306 76.26 19.98 -21.96
CA VAL A 306 77.35 20.00 -20.99
C VAL A 306 78.23 18.75 -21.10
N ILE A 307 77.63 17.56 -21.23
CA ILE A 307 78.36 16.30 -21.43
C ILE A 307 79.24 16.38 -22.69
N ASN A 308 78.69 16.84 -23.81
CA ASN A 308 79.44 16.98 -25.07
C ASN A 308 80.62 17.97 -24.92
N GLN A 309 80.42 19.06 -24.17
CA GLN A 309 81.50 20.01 -23.87
C GLN A 309 82.60 19.36 -23.03
N ILE A 310 82.24 18.59 -22.00
CA ILE A 310 83.21 17.85 -21.16
C ILE A 310 84.00 16.84 -21.99
N GLU A 311 83.34 16.10 -22.90
CA GLU A 311 84.02 15.15 -23.78
C GLU A 311 85.02 15.84 -24.71
N LYS A 312 84.66 17.00 -25.28
CA LYS A 312 85.57 17.82 -26.07
C LYS A 312 86.76 18.31 -25.25
N MET A 313 86.54 18.76 -24.02
CA MET A 313 87.64 19.18 -23.14
C MET A 313 88.56 18.01 -22.76
N LYS A 314 88.00 16.82 -22.51
CA LYS A 314 88.80 15.60 -22.25
C LYS A 314 89.71 15.24 -23.43
N SER A 315 89.21 15.35 -24.66
CA SER A 315 90.02 15.05 -25.85
C SER A 315 91.15 16.07 -26.04
N GLU A 316 90.89 17.36 -25.84
CA GLU A 316 91.91 18.41 -25.86
C GLU A 316 92.98 18.21 -24.78
N LEU A 317 92.58 17.80 -23.58
CA LEU A 317 93.49 17.54 -22.46
C LEU A 317 94.34 16.29 -22.70
N SER A 318 93.75 15.25 -23.31
CA SER A 318 94.48 14.08 -23.81
C SER A 318 95.54 14.46 -24.85
N PHE A 319 95.19 15.32 -25.81
CA PHE A 319 96.12 15.81 -26.83
C PHE A 319 97.28 16.59 -26.20
N LYS A 320 96.99 17.53 -25.30
CA LYS A 320 98.03 18.27 -24.56
C LYS A 320 98.93 17.36 -23.73
N LYS A 321 98.36 16.32 -23.11
CA LYS A 321 99.12 15.31 -22.35
C LYS A 321 100.07 14.51 -23.25
N GLN A 322 99.63 14.14 -24.45
CA GLN A 322 100.50 13.51 -25.45
C GLN A 322 101.62 14.44 -25.90
N SER A 323 101.33 15.72 -26.19
CA SER A 323 102.36 16.72 -26.55
C SER A 323 103.37 16.98 -25.43
N LEU A 324 102.93 16.96 -24.17
CA LEU A 324 103.83 17.08 -23.03
C LEU A 324 104.74 15.84 -22.90
N ASN A 325 104.18 14.64 -23.09
CA ASN A 325 104.94 13.41 -23.05
C ASN A 325 105.95 13.31 -24.21
N SER A 326 105.65 13.84 -25.39
CA SER A 326 106.63 13.93 -26.48
C SER A 326 107.75 14.91 -26.14
N LEU A 327 107.43 16.07 -25.54
CA LEU A 327 108.43 17.04 -25.09
C LEU A 327 109.37 16.47 -24.01
N ILE A 328 108.81 15.70 -23.07
CA ILE A 328 109.59 15.01 -22.02
C ILE A 328 110.55 13.98 -22.64
N LYS A 329 110.12 13.26 -23.69
CA LYS A 329 111.00 12.32 -24.41
C LYS A 329 112.14 13.04 -25.16
N GLU A 330 111.88 14.19 -25.78
CA GLU A 330 112.94 14.99 -26.42
C GLU A 330 113.98 15.48 -25.40
N ILE A 331 113.55 15.92 -24.21
CA ILE A 331 114.45 16.34 -23.13
C ILE A 331 115.33 15.18 -22.61
N SER A 332 114.80 13.95 -22.60
CA SER A 332 115.59 12.77 -22.19
C SER A 332 116.68 12.36 -23.20
N PHE A 333 116.66 12.90 -24.42
CA PHE A 333 117.68 12.62 -25.45
C PHE A 333 118.84 13.64 -25.45
N GLU A 334 118.64 14.84 -24.88
CA GLU A 334 119.68 15.88 -24.80
C GLU A 334 120.55 15.83 -23.52
N LEU A 335 120.33 14.83 -22.64
CA LEU A 335 121.10 14.61 -21.40
C LEU A 335 121.53 13.12 -21.22
N PRO A 336 122.61 12.65 -21.88
CA PRO A 336 123.25 11.39 -21.54
C PRO A 336 124.29 11.60 -20.41
N SER A 337 124.19 10.85 -19.32
CA SER A 337 125.12 10.86 -18.20
C SER A 337 126.01 9.61 -18.17
N SER A 338 127.17 9.67 -18.83
CA SER A 338 128.46 9.07 -18.46
C SER A 338 129.42 9.42 -19.61
N ASP A 339 130.65 9.86 -19.39
CA ASP A 339 131.69 8.97 -18.90
C ASP A 339 132.65 9.64 -17.91
N LEU A 340 132.91 8.92 -16.81
CA LEU A 340 134.03 9.17 -15.91
C LEU A 340 135.04 8.03 -16.12
N LYS A 341 136.12 8.31 -16.86
CA LYS A 341 137.54 8.11 -16.45
C LYS A 341 138.49 8.09 -17.66
N ASN A 342 139.20 9.21 -17.83
CA ASN A 342 140.67 9.35 -17.71
C ASN A 342 141.20 10.40 -18.69
N ILE A 343 141.89 11.39 -18.12
CA ILE A 343 142.42 12.60 -18.73
C ILE A 343 143.94 12.43 -18.93
N ASN A 344 144.48 13.02 -20.00
CA ASN A 344 145.72 13.85 -20.09
C ASN A 344 146.25 13.77 -21.54
N SER A 345 146.55 14.82 -22.30
CA SER A 345 146.97 16.21 -21.98
C SER A 345 146.91 17.13 -23.23
N LEU A 346 146.70 18.44 -23.01
CA LEU A 346 146.86 19.64 -23.89
C LEU A 346 146.04 19.63 -25.21
N GLU A 347 145.29 20.67 -25.59
CA GLU A 347 145.74 22.05 -25.84
C GLU A 347 144.52 22.99 -26.09
N ASP A 348 144.71 24.30 -25.96
CA ASP A 348 143.69 25.35 -25.91
C ASP A 348 142.71 25.44 -27.09
N LEU A 349 141.46 24.97 -26.90
CA LEU A 349 140.28 25.39 -27.71
C LEU A 349 138.91 25.14 -27.02
N GLU A 350 138.86 24.51 -25.85
CA GLU A 350 137.59 24.15 -25.16
C GLU A 350 137.07 25.19 -24.16
N LYS A 351 137.89 26.14 -23.69
CA LYS A 351 137.43 27.14 -22.70
C LYS A 351 136.51 28.22 -23.29
N LEU A 352 136.64 28.56 -24.58
CA LEU A 352 135.73 29.52 -25.23
C LEU A 352 134.39 28.87 -25.65
N THR A 353 134.43 27.58 -26.04
CA THR A 353 133.25 26.80 -26.45
C THR A 353 132.38 26.37 -25.26
N TYR A 354 132.99 26.14 -24.08
CA TYR A 354 132.30 25.81 -22.83
C TYR A 354 131.49 26.99 -22.26
N ILE A 355 131.98 28.23 -22.38
CA ILE A 355 131.32 29.43 -21.83
C ILE A 355 130.15 29.87 -22.72
N ILE A 356 130.28 29.80 -24.06
CA ILE A 356 129.21 30.16 -25.00
C ILE A 356 128.03 29.16 -24.96
N ARG A 357 128.28 27.87 -24.69
CA ARG A 357 127.21 26.86 -24.49
C ARG A 357 126.43 27.05 -23.18
N LYS A 358 127.08 27.50 -22.10
CA LYS A 358 126.44 27.62 -20.77
C LYS A 358 125.47 28.81 -20.66
N ILE A 359 125.75 29.93 -21.34
CA ILE A 359 124.92 31.16 -21.27
C ILE A 359 123.62 31.05 -22.08
N LYS A 360 123.62 30.36 -23.24
CA LYS A 360 122.39 30.13 -24.04
C LYS A 360 121.45 29.09 -23.40
N ILE A 361 121.99 28.09 -22.71
CA ILE A 361 121.21 27.02 -22.07
C ILE A 361 120.57 27.51 -20.76
N ASN A 362 121.29 28.28 -19.94
CA ASN A 362 120.75 28.73 -18.65
C ASN A 362 119.59 29.74 -18.80
N ASN A 363 119.65 30.62 -19.80
CA ASN A 363 118.54 31.53 -20.10
C ASN A 363 117.30 30.77 -20.61
N LYS A 364 117.47 29.74 -21.46
CA LYS A 364 116.35 28.89 -21.88
C LYS A 364 115.74 28.12 -20.71
N ILE A 365 116.56 27.53 -19.82
CA ILE A 365 116.09 26.79 -18.65
C ILE A 365 115.30 27.68 -17.69
N ASN A 366 115.73 28.92 -17.47
CA ASN A 366 115.01 29.85 -16.58
C ASN A 366 113.67 30.29 -17.18
N THR A 367 113.62 30.56 -18.49
CA THR A 367 112.35 30.84 -19.19
C THR A 367 111.41 29.63 -19.16
N PHE A 368 111.94 28.41 -19.34
CA PHE A 368 111.17 27.17 -19.24
C PHE A 368 110.64 26.92 -17.82
N LYS A 369 111.44 27.14 -16.78
CA LYS A 369 110.98 27.03 -15.39
C LYS A 369 109.86 28.04 -15.08
N PHE A 370 109.95 29.25 -15.62
CA PHE A 370 108.90 30.26 -15.48
C PHE A 370 107.60 29.85 -16.20
N LEU A 371 107.70 29.36 -17.44
CA LEU A 371 106.57 28.81 -18.19
C LEU A 371 105.91 27.62 -17.45
N LEU A 372 106.71 26.71 -16.89
CA LEU A 372 106.22 25.54 -16.15
C LEU A 372 105.50 25.94 -14.86
N LYS A 373 106.00 26.98 -14.17
CA LYS A 373 105.34 27.54 -12.98
C LYS A 373 104.00 28.18 -13.33
N ASN A 374 103.92 28.93 -14.42
CA ASN A 374 102.67 29.54 -14.89
C ASN A 374 101.66 28.50 -15.38
N LEU A 375 102.11 27.47 -16.10
CA LEU A 375 101.27 26.34 -16.51
C LEU A 375 100.70 25.60 -15.30
N LYS A 376 101.53 25.35 -14.27
CA LYS A 376 101.06 24.74 -13.02
C LYS A 376 100.00 25.58 -12.33
N ALA A 377 100.21 26.90 -12.22
CA ALA A 377 99.23 27.80 -11.60
C ALA A 377 97.91 27.85 -12.39
N LEU A 378 97.96 27.86 -13.73
CA LEU A 378 96.78 27.80 -14.58
C LEU A 378 96.01 26.48 -14.41
N MET A 379 96.72 25.34 -14.35
CA MET A 379 96.11 24.04 -14.11
C MET A 379 95.46 23.96 -12.73
N GLU A 380 96.06 24.54 -11.69
CA GLU A 380 95.47 24.58 -10.34
C GLU A 380 94.19 25.41 -10.29
N ILE A 381 94.11 26.53 -11.02
CA ILE A 381 92.89 27.35 -11.13
C ILE A 381 91.78 26.57 -11.86
N GLU A 382 92.09 25.88 -12.96
CA GLU A 382 91.11 25.04 -13.65
C GLU A 382 90.63 23.89 -12.77
N LEU A 383 91.55 23.20 -12.08
CA LEU A 383 91.20 22.10 -11.17
C LEU A 383 90.23 22.57 -10.09
N LYS A 384 90.45 23.78 -9.54
CA LYS A 384 89.59 24.38 -8.52
C LYS A 384 88.17 24.63 -9.05
N LYS A 385 88.04 25.21 -10.26
CA LYS A 385 86.72 25.39 -10.90
C LYS A 385 85.99 24.07 -11.10
N TYR A 386 86.70 23.00 -11.48
CA TYR A 386 86.09 21.67 -11.62
C TYR A 386 85.63 21.09 -10.30
N THR A 387 86.40 21.24 -9.22
CA THR A 387 85.95 20.82 -7.89
C THR A 387 84.70 21.56 -7.45
N ASP A 388 84.61 22.87 -7.70
CA ASP A 388 83.42 23.65 -7.35
C ASP A 388 82.19 23.14 -8.11
N TYR A 389 82.32 22.93 -9.42
CA TYR A 389 81.24 22.38 -10.26
C TYR A 389 80.77 20.99 -9.82
N LEU A 390 81.72 20.12 -9.43
CA LEU A 390 81.42 18.78 -8.95
C LEU A 390 80.68 18.81 -7.60
N THR A 391 80.92 19.85 -6.80
CA THR A 391 80.27 20.05 -5.51
C THR A 391 78.81 20.47 -5.69
N ASP A 392 78.52 21.31 -6.67
CA ASP A 392 77.14 21.73 -6.95
C ASP A 392 76.30 20.62 -7.59
N ILE A 393 76.89 19.79 -8.45
CA ILE A 393 76.22 18.58 -8.98
C ILE A 393 75.85 17.63 -7.83
N LYS A 394 76.74 17.43 -6.84
CA LYS A 394 76.43 16.59 -5.67
C LYS A 394 75.25 17.13 -4.86
N LYS A 395 75.14 18.45 -4.69
CA LYS A 395 73.98 19.08 -4.01
C LYS A 395 72.69 18.84 -4.77
N LEU A 396 72.70 19.02 -6.10
CA LEU A 396 71.53 18.75 -6.96
C LEU A 396 71.11 17.28 -6.89
N LEU A 397 72.07 16.34 -6.95
CA LEU A 397 71.79 14.92 -6.85
C LEU A 397 71.12 14.56 -5.51
N LEU A 398 71.57 15.16 -4.40
CA LEU A 398 70.98 14.96 -3.08
C LEU A 398 69.53 15.46 -3.01
N ILE A 399 69.24 16.63 -3.58
CA ILE A 399 67.88 17.19 -3.65
C ILE A 399 66.96 16.27 -4.46
N HIS A 400 67.42 15.78 -5.61
CA HIS A 400 66.64 14.87 -6.46
C HIS A 400 66.36 13.53 -5.76
N THR A 401 67.36 12.96 -5.08
CA THR A 401 67.20 11.70 -4.35
C THR A 401 66.15 11.84 -3.24
N THR A 402 66.15 12.98 -2.54
CA THR A 402 65.18 13.29 -1.48
C THR A 402 63.76 13.45 -2.03
N ARG A 403 63.60 14.15 -3.16
CA ARG A 403 62.29 14.30 -3.83
C ARG A 403 61.74 12.97 -4.33
N HIS A 404 62.58 12.11 -4.91
CA HIS A 404 62.18 10.78 -5.35
C HIS A 404 61.69 9.91 -4.18
N TYR A 405 62.39 9.95 -3.05
CA TYR A 405 61.96 9.24 -1.83
C TYR A 405 60.60 9.73 -1.33
N MET A 406 60.37 11.05 -1.28
CA MET A 406 59.08 11.64 -0.89
C MET A 406 57.96 11.25 -1.85
N SER A 407 58.21 11.26 -3.16
CA SER A 407 57.23 10.85 -4.18
C SER A 407 56.81 9.39 -4.03
N ASN A 408 57.77 8.48 -3.78
CA ASN A 408 57.46 7.07 -3.54
C ASN A 408 56.64 6.86 -2.25
N LYS A 409 56.93 7.63 -1.19
CA LYS A 409 56.15 7.56 0.04
C LYS A 409 54.69 7.99 -0.19
N ILE A 410 54.48 9.10 -0.89
CA ILE A 410 53.14 9.60 -1.25
C ILE A 410 52.41 8.58 -2.14
N HIS A 411 53.09 8.00 -3.13
CA HIS A 411 52.51 6.98 -4.00
C HIS A 411 52.04 5.75 -3.22
N ASN A 412 52.83 5.28 -2.26
CA ASN A 412 52.45 4.16 -1.39
C ASN A 412 51.28 4.50 -0.46
N ASP A 413 51.25 5.70 0.13
CA ASP A 413 50.16 6.15 0.99
C ASP A 413 48.83 6.27 0.21
N ILE A 414 48.89 6.73 -1.05
CA ILE A 414 47.72 6.79 -1.94
C ILE A 414 47.25 5.37 -2.30
N ASN A 415 48.16 4.46 -2.67
CA ASN A 415 47.80 3.08 -3.01
C ASN A 415 47.16 2.35 -1.82
N MET A 416 47.65 2.56 -0.59
CA MET A 416 47.04 1.99 0.62
C MET A 416 45.62 2.53 0.86
N LYS A 417 45.38 3.82 0.63
CA LYS A 417 44.02 4.39 0.72
C LYS A 417 43.08 3.86 -0.35
N ILE A 418 43.55 3.69 -1.59
CA ILE A 418 42.76 3.10 -2.67
C ILE A 418 42.36 1.65 -2.32
N LEU A 419 43.30 0.87 -1.79
CA LEU A 419 43.02 -0.52 -1.38
C LEU A 419 41.96 -0.60 -0.27
N MET A 420 42.05 0.29 0.74
CA MET A 420 41.08 0.36 1.84
C MET A 420 39.68 0.79 1.37
N GLU A 421 39.58 1.67 0.38
CA GLU A 421 38.27 2.07 -0.18
C GLU A 421 37.69 0.99 -1.10
N GLN A 422 38.52 0.22 -1.80
CA GLN A 422 38.05 -0.93 -2.59
C GLN A 422 37.45 -2.05 -1.71
N GLU A 423 38.05 -2.38 -0.57
CA GLU A 423 37.45 -3.35 0.37
C GLU A 423 36.07 -2.90 0.88
N LYS A 424 35.88 -1.61 1.14
CA LYS A 424 34.57 -1.08 1.56
C LYS A 424 33.54 -1.18 0.44
N ILE A 425 33.93 -0.86 -0.80
CA ILE A 425 33.04 -0.98 -1.97
C ILE A 425 32.60 -2.43 -2.16
N ASP A 426 33.52 -3.39 -2.04
CA ASP A 426 33.20 -4.81 -2.16
C ASP A 426 32.22 -5.30 -1.07
N ASP A 427 32.37 -4.82 0.17
CA ASP A 427 31.46 -5.14 1.28
C ASP A 427 30.06 -4.53 1.05
N PHE A 428 29.99 -3.31 0.50
CA PHE A 428 28.72 -2.67 0.10
C PHE A 428 28.03 -3.39 -1.06
N GLU A 429 28.78 -3.85 -2.07
CA GLU A 429 28.22 -4.63 -3.17
C GLU A 429 27.60 -5.95 -2.68
N LYS A 430 28.27 -6.62 -1.72
CA LYS A 430 27.76 -7.86 -1.12
C LYS A 430 26.45 -7.65 -0.37
N GLN A 431 26.38 -6.61 0.45
CA GLN A 431 25.16 -6.25 1.19
C GLN A 431 24.02 -5.84 0.25
N THR A 432 24.34 -5.14 -0.85
CA THR A 432 23.34 -4.73 -1.84
C THR A 432 22.73 -5.95 -2.55
N LYS A 433 23.54 -6.95 -2.91
CA LYS A 433 23.06 -8.20 -3.50
C LYS A 433 22.12 -8.97 -2.56
N GLU A 434 22.45 -8.99 -1.27
CA GLU A 434 21.64 -9.66 -0.24
C GLU A 434 20.29 -8.95 -0.01
N LEU A 435 20.28 -7.61 0.00
CA LEU A 435 19.07 -6.79 0.05
C LEU A 435 18.15 -7.00 -1.18
N VAL A 436 18.73 -7.11 -2.37
CA VAL A 436 17.97 -7.39 -3.61
C VAL A 436 17.32 -8.77 -3.54
N LEU A 437 18.04 -9.79 -3.06
CA LEU A 437 17.52 -11.15 -2.92
C LEU A 437 16.35 -11.21 -1.92
N LEU A 438 16.51 -10.54 -0.77
CA LEU A 438 15.49 -10.50 0.28
C LEU A 438 14.22 -9.78 -0.19
N ASN A 439 14.37 -8.71 -0.99
CA ASN A 439 13.24 -8.00 -1.59
C ASN A 439 12.50 -8.86 -2.62
N MET A 440 13.23 -9.65 -3.42
CA MET A 440 12.60 -10.62 -4.33
C MET A 440 11.79 -11.68 -3.56
N GLN A 441 12.38 -12.28 -2.52
CA GLN A 441 11.68 -13.27 -1.69
C GLN A 441 10.41 -12.69 -1.03
N THR A 442 10.47 -11.44 -0.56
CA THR A 442 9.31 -10.76 0.03
C THR A 442 8.17 -10.57 -0.98
N LYS A 443 8.49 -10.20 -2.22
CA LYS A 443 7.50 -10.07 -3.30
C LYS A 443 6.88 -11.42 -3.68
N THR A 444 7.67 -12.50 -3.68
CA THR A 444 7.16 -13.84 -3.97
C THR A 444 6.18 -14.30 -2.91
N LEU A 445 6.52 -14.15 -1.63
CA LEU A 445 5.63 -14.50 -0.51
C LEU A 445 4.35 -13.66 -0.49
N GLN A 446 4.42 -12.37 -0.83
CA GLN A 446 3.22 -11.54 -0.97
C GLN A 446 2.28 -12.07 -2.06
N LYS A 447 2.84 -12.52 -3.20
CA LYS A 447 2.05 -13.09 -4.29
C LYS A 447 1.41 -14.42 -3.88
N GLU A 448 2.15 -15.29 -3.21
CA GLU A 448 1.62 -16.55 -2.69
C GLU A 448 0.49 -16.32 -1.68
N ASN A 449 0.61 -15.32 -0.82
CA ASN A 449 -0.45 -14.97 0.12
C ASN A 449 -1.72 -14.46 -0.59
N THR A 450 -1.57 -13.63 -1.63
CA THR A 450 -2.72 -13.21 -2.46
C THR A 450 -3.38 -14.38 -3.19
N ASP A 451 -2.61 -15.35 -3.68
CA ASP A 451 -3.15 -16.54 -4.35
C ASP A 451 -3.90 -17.44 -3.36
N LEU A 452 -3.43 -17.54 -2.11
CA LEU A 452 -4.14 -18.25 -1.03
C LEU A 452 -5.45 -17.56 -0.65
N GLU A 453 -5.48 -16.23 -0.55
CA GLU A 453 -6.71 -15.47 -0.30
C GLU A 453 -7.74 -15.68 -1.42
N ILE A 454 -7.30 -15.72 -2.69
CA ILE A 454 -8.17 -16.02 -3.83
C ILE A 454 -8.71 -17.46 -3.74
N LYS A 455 -7.87 -18.43 -3.37
CA LYS A 455 -8.31 -19.83 -3.17
C LYS A 455 -9.32 -19.95 -2.03
N LEU A 456 -9.13 -19.22 -0.93
CA LEU A 456 -10.07 -19.16 0.19
C LEU A 456 -11.42 -18.62 -0.27
N ALA A 457 -11.44 -17.49 -0.98
CA ALA A 457 -12.67 -16.89 -1.50
C ALA A 457 -13.43 -17.83 -2.46
N LYS A 458 -12.70 -18.61 -3.28
CA LYS A 458 -13.29 -19.65 -4.15
C LYS A 458 -13.89 -20.81 -3.35
N ALA A 459 -13.22 -21.26 -2.29
CA ALA A 459 -13.74 -22.31 -1.43
C ALA A 459 -15.00 -21.85 -0.66
N GLU A 460 -15.05 -20.60 -0.20
CA GLU A 460 -16.21 -20.02 0.45
C GLU A 460 -17.41 -19.91 -0.49
N THR A 461 -17.19 -19.45 -1.73
CA THR A 461 -18.25 -19.39 -2.75
C THR A 461 -18.77 -20.78 -3.12
N GLN A 462 -17.89 -21.78 -3.27
CA GLN A 462 -18.30 -23.16 -3.50
C GLN A 462 -19.12 -23.72 -2.32
N SER A 463 -18.72 -23.43 -1.07
CA SER A 463 -19.47 -23.84 0.11
C SER A 463 -20.88 -23.24 0.16
N VAL A 464 -21.05 -21.98 -0.25
CA VAL A 464 -22.37 -21.35 -0.36
C VAL A 464 -23.23 -22.07 -1.41
N GLU A 465 -22.64 -22.44 -2.55
CA GLU A 465 -23.34 -23.14 -3.62
C GLU A 465 -23.71 -24.58 -3.24
N ASP A 466 -22.83 -25.28 -2.54
CA ASP A 466 -23.10 -26.62 -2.01
C ASP A 466 -24.21 -26.59 -0.95
N ASN A 467 -24.23 -25.57 -0.08
CA ASN A 467 -25.32 -25.35 0.87
C ASN A 467 -26.66 -25.06 0.18
N LYS A 468 -26.64 -24.38 -0.97
CA LYS A 468 -27.84 -24.13 -1.77
C LYS A 468 -28.38 -25.43 -2.37
N LYS A 469 -27.51 -26.25 -2.99
CA LYS A 469 -27.88 -27.59 -3.50
C LYS A 469 -28.42 -28.49 -2.38
N MET A 470 -27.85 -28.39 -1.19
CA MET A 470 -28.29 -29.15 -0.02
C MET A 470 -29.73 -28.78 0.38
N ARG A 471 -30.06 -27.48 0.43
CA ARG A 471 -31.44 -27.02 0.66
C ARG A 471 -32.41 -27.47 -0.45
N GLU A 472 -31.97 -27.49 -1.70
CA GLU A 472 -32.79 -27.98 -2.83
C GLU A 472 -33.10 -29.48 -2.68
N LEU A 473 -32.10 -30.28 -2.29
CA LEU A 473 -32.24 -31.70 -1.97
C LEU A 473 -33.15 -31.93 -0.75
N GLU A 474 -32.97 -31.18 0.34
CA GLU A 474 -33.85 -31.24 1.52
C GLU A 474 -35.31 -30.95 1.14
N ASN A 475 -35.55 -29.92 0.32
CA ASN A 475 -36.90 -29.59 -0.15
C ASN A 475 -37.49 -30.69 -1.03
N SER A 476 -36.67 -31.31 -1.91
CA SER A 476 -37.10 -32.45 -2.73
C SER A 476 -37.41 -33.68 -1.88
N LEU A 477 -36.65 -33.92 -0.80
CA LEU A 477 -36.86 -35.01 0.15
C LEU A 477 -38.16 -34.81 0.95
N ILE A 478 -38.45 -33.58 1.36
CA ILE A 478 -39.71 -33.22 2.03
C ILE A 478 -40.90 -33.45 1.09
N LEU A 479 -40.79 -33.03 -0.18
CA LEU A 479 -41.82 -33.25 -1.19
C LEU A 479 -42.08 -34.74 -1.46
N THR A 480 -41.02 -35.53 -1.64
CA THR A 480 -41.15 -36.98 -1.84
C THR A 480 -41.69 -37.68 -0.61
N LYS A 481 -41.33 -37.24 0.60
CA LYS A 481 -41.94 -37.72 1.85
C LYS A 481 -43.43 -37.39 1.93
N ASP A 482 -43.83 -36.18 1.58
CA ASP A 482 -45.24 -35.76 1.53
C ASP A 482 -46.03 -36.55 0.46
N GLU A 483 -45.42 -36.83 -0.69
CA GLU A 483 -46.00 -37.68 -1.74
C GLU A 483 -46.14 -39.14 -1.30
N LEU A 484 -45.15 -39.69 -0.58
CA LEU A 484 -45.22 -41.03 0.01
C LEU A 484 -46.28 -41.12 1.10
N VAL A 485 -46.40 -40.09 1.95
CA VAL A 485 -47.46 -40.02 2.97
C VAL A 485 -48.84 -39.92 2.30
N LYS A 486 -48.97 -39.15 1.20
CA LYS A 486 -50.20 -39.11 0.40
C LYS A 486 -50.50 -40.45 -0.28
N ALA A 487 -49.49 -41.13 -0.82
CA ALA A 487 -49.64 -42.47 -1.40
C ALA A 487 -50.05 -43.50 -0.34
N TYR A 488 -49.50 -43.40 0.87
CA TYR A 488 -49.85 -44.22 2.03
C TYR A 488 -51.30 -43.95 2.51
N GLN A 489 -51.70 -42.69 2.59
CA GLN A 489 -53.07 -42.28 2.91
C GLN A 489 -54.09 -42.68 1.82
N LYS A 490 -53.67 -42.68 0.55
CA LYS A 490 -54.45 -43.17 -0.59
C LYS A 490 -54.50 -44.70 -0.68
N HIS A 491 -53.49 -45.41 -0.19
CA HIS A 491 -53.50 -46.87 -0.09
C HIS A 491 -54.26 -47.39 1.14
N LEU A 492 -54.48 -46.55 2.16
CA LEU A 492 -55.38 -46.85 3.29
C LEU A 492 -56.87 -46.96 2.90
N SER A 493 -57.24 -46.58 1.68
CA SER A 493 -58.58 -46.87 1.11
C SER A 493 -58.68 -48.20 0.36
N ASP A 494 -57.57 -48.90 0.09
CA ASP A 494 -57.58 -50.17 -0.63
C ASP A 494 -57.01 -51.30 0.24
N LYS A 495 -57.88 -52.30 0.48
CA LYS A 495 -57.71 -53.44 1.39
C LYS A 495 -56.33 -54.11 1.37
N GLU A 496 -55.88 -54.42 2.59
CA GLU A 496 -55.20 -55.66 3.02
C GLU A 496 -54.60 -56.50 1.88
N ILE A 497 -53.33 -56.27 1.54
CA ILE A 497 -52.33 -57.27 1.10
C ILE A 497 -51.00 -56.50 0.97
N GLN A 498 -49.91 -57.05 1.55
CA GLN A 498 -48.53 -56.54 1.59
C GLN A 498 -48.08 -55.77 2.86
N ASN A 499 -48.28 -56.37 4.03
CA ASN A 499 -47.65 -55.88 5.27
C ASN A 499 -46.15 -56.25 5.41
N SER A 500 -45.61 -57.16 4.58
CA SER A 500 -44.21 -57.61 4.69
C SER A 500 -43.23 -56.92 3.73
N ASN A 501 -43.67 -56.59 2.51
CA ASN A 501 -42.80 -55.96 1.50
C ASN A 501 -42.64 -54.44 1.71
N THR A 502 -43.65 -53.79 2.27
CA THR A 502 -43.64 -52.35 2.58
C THR A 502 -42.76 -52.01 3.77
N GLN A 503 -42.77 -52.83 4.83
CA GLN A 503 -41.85 -52.70 5.95
C GLN A 503 -40.40 -52.90 5.50
N ALA A 504 -40.13 -53.89 4.65
CA ALA A 504 -38.80 -54.12 4.08
C ALA A 504 -38.31 -52.93 3.22
N CYS A 505 -39.21 -52.28 2.47
CA CYS A 505 -38.90 -51.04 1.74
C CYS A 505 -38.62 -49.86 2.68
N PHE A 506 -39.37 -49.72 3.78
CA PHE A 506 -39.14 -48.68 4.78
C PHE A 506 -37.80 -48.89 5.51
N ASP A 507 -37.48 -50.13 5.86
CA ASP A 507 -36.21 -50.50 6.49
C ASP A 507 -35.03 -50.28 5.53
N ALA A 508 -35.18 -50.59 4.24
CA ALA A 508 -34.17 -50.29 3.22
C ALA A 508 -33.96 -48.78 3.04
N PHE A 509 -35.04 -48.00 2.99
CA PHE A 509 -34.96 -46.55 2.86
C PHE A 509 -34.36 -45.87 4.10
N SER A 510 -34.69 -46.36 5.30
CA SER A 510 -34.07 -45.91 6.55
C SER A 510 -32.57 -46.19 6.55
N LYS A 511 -32.15 -47.36 6.04
CA LYS A 511 -30.75 -47.74 5.93
C LYS A 511 -29.98 -46.88 4.92
N ASP A 512 -30.61 -46.48 3.83
CA ASP A 512 -30.02 -45.54 2.85
C ASP A 512 -29.84 -44.14 3.46
N ILE A 513 -30.81 -43.65 4.25
CA ILE A 513 -30.71 -42.40 5.01
C ILE A 513 -29.55 -42.48 6.02
N ASP A 514 -29.43 -43.56 6.77
CA ASP A 514 -28.35 -43.76 7.73
C ASP A 514 -26.98 -43.79 7.04
N THR A 515 -26.90 -44.42 5.87
CA THR A 515 -25.68 -44.47 5.05
C THR A 515 -25.29 -43.07 4.55
N LEU A 516 -26.27 -42.26 4.13
CA LEU A 516 -26.05 -40.88 3.71
C LEU A 516 -25.59 -40.00 4.88
N ASN A 517 -26.20 -40.17 6.06
CA ASN A 517 -25.82 -39.45 7.28
C ASN A 517 -24.38 -39.77 7.72
N ILE A 518 -23.97 -41.04 7.63
CA ILE A 518 -22.59 -41.46 7.91
C ILE A 518 -21.62 -40.80 6.92
N TYR A 519 -21.96 -40.79 5.63
CA TYR A 519 -21.14 -40.15 4.59
C TYR A 519 -21.00 -38.64 4.83
N LEU A 520 -22.09 -37.96 5.19
CA LEU A 520 -22.11 -36.53 5.53
C LEU A 520 -21.27 -36.23 6.77
N THR A 521 -21.42 -37.02 7.83
CA THR A 521 -20.63 -36.88 9.06
C THR A 521 -19.13 -37.00 8.76
N LYS A 522 -18.75 -37.92 7.86
CA LYS A 522 -17.36 -38.11 7.42
C LYS A 522 -16.84 -36.92 6.61
N LYS A 523 -17.70 -36.28 5.81
CA LYS A 523 -17.37 -35.04 5.07
C LYS A 523 -17.21 -33.84 5.98
N ASP A 524 -18.06 -33.70 7.00
CA ASP A 524 -17.93 -32.65 8.01
C ASP A 524 -16.65 -32.81 8.84
N GLN A 525 -16.30 -34.04 9.21
CA GLN A 525 -15.02 -34.33 9.89
C GLN A 525 -13.82 -33.97 9.01
N GLN A 526 -13.85 -34.31 7.71
CA GLN A 526 -12.80 -33.90 6.77
C GLN A 526 -12.69 -32.38 6.64
N LEU A 527 -13.82 -31.68 6.59
CA LEU A 527 -13.86 -30.21 6.53
C LEU A 527 -13.28 -29.58 7.81
N GLN A 528 -13.57 -30.14 8.99
CA GLN A 528 -12.99 -29.66 10.24
C GLN A 528 -11.48 -29.89 10.29
N LEU A 529 -11.00 -31.06 9.84
CA LEU A 529 -9.56 -31.34 9.75
C LEU A 529 -8.85 -30.32 8.85
N PHE A 530 -9.43 -30.05 7.68
CA PHE A 530 -8.89 -29.11 6.70
C PHE A 530 -8.87 -27.67 7.25
N LYS A 531 -9.90 -27.26 7.99
CA LYS A 531 -9.93 -25.96 8.69
C LYS A 531 -8.83 -25.85 9.75
N MET A 532 -8.57 -26.92 10.50
CA MET A 532 -7.50 -26.95 11.49
C MET A 532 -6.12 -26.86 10.84
N GLU A 533 -5.88 -27.60 9.74
CA GLU A 533 -4.63 -27.54 8.99
C GLU A 533 -4.35 -26.14 8.42
N ILE A 534 -5.36 -25.48 7.85
CA ILE A 534 -5.25 -24.09 7.37
C ILE A 534 -4.95 -23.13 8.52
N HIS A 535 -5.61 -23.30 9.67
CA HIS A 535 -5.37 -22.46 10.82
C HIS A 535 -3.94 -22.61 11.34
N GLN A 536 -3.44 -23.86 11.41
CA GLN A 536 -2.07 -24.14 11.84
C GLN A 536 -1.03 -23.59 10.87
N MET A 537 -1.25 -23.73 9.55
CA MET A 537 -0.39 -23.11 8.54
C MET A 537 -0.35 -21.59 8.66
N ASN A 538 -1.50 -20.94 8.91
CA ASN A 538 -1.56 -19.50 9.12
C ASN A 538 -0.81 -19.04 10.37
N ILE A 539 -0.85 -19.82 11.45
CA ILE A 539 -0.06 -19.55 12.66
C ILE A 539 1.44 -19.65 12.34
N ASN A 540 1.85 -20.73 11.66
CA ASN A 540 3.24 -20.96 11.29
C ASN A 540 3.76 -19.83 10.38
N HIS A 541 3.02 -19.46 9.33
CA HIS A 541 3.39 -18.35 8.44
C HIS A 541 3.47 -17.01 9.16
N LYS A 542 2.55 -16.72 10.10
CA LYS A 542 2.65 -15.51 10.94
C LYS A 542 3.91 -15.51 11.80
N SER A 543 4.29 -16.67 12.35
CA SER A 543 5.51 -16.80 13.16
C SER A 543 6.77 -16.58 12.31
N GLU A 544 6.83 -17.17 11.12
CA GLU A 544 7.96 -17.00 10.19
C GLU A 544 8.07 -15.56 9.70
N LEU A 545 6.95 -14.91 9.38
CA LEU A 545 6.90 -13.48 9.05
C LEU A 545 7.42 -12.60 10.19
N SER A 546 7.15 -12.97 11.45
CA SER A 546 7.67 -12.25 12.61
C SER A 546 9.19 -12.39 12.71
N ILE A 547 9.71 -13.62 12.58
CA ILE A 547 11.15 -13.90 12.62
C ILE A 547 11.90 -13.19 11.48
N LEU A 548 11.34 -13.20 10.27
CA LEU A 548 11.90 -12.50 9.11
C LEU A 548 11.91 -10.98 9.30
N LYS A 549 10.85 -10.41 9.89
CA LYS A 549 10.79 -8.98 10.21
C LYS A 549 11.83 -8.59 11.26
N GLU A 550 12.03 -9.39 12.30
CA GLU A 550 13.07 -9.15 13.31
C GLU A 550 14.47 -9.24 12.73
N LYS A 551 14.75 -10.26 11.88
CA LYS A 551 16.03 -10.36 11.17
C LYS A 551 16.29 -9.15 10.28
N LEU A 552 15.30 -8.74 9.49
CA LEU A 552 15.37 -7.54 8.64
C LEU A 552 15.63 -6.27 9.45
N GLN A 553 15.01 -6.14 10.62
CA GLN A 553 15.20 -5.00 11.51
C GLN A 553 16.60 -4.99 12.13
N SER A 554 17.12 -6.16 12.53
CA SER A 554 18.48 -6.31 13.05
C SER A 554 19.54 -5.94 12.01
N GLU A 555 19.37 -6.37 10.76
CA GLU A 555 20.25 -6.04 9.64
C GLU A 555 20.23 -4.54 9.33
N LYS A 556 19.05 -3.92 9.31
CA LYS A 556 18.91 -2.46 9.18
C LYS A 556 19.62 -1.70 10.29
N GLN A 557 19.56 -2.18 11.53
CA GLN A 557 20.27 -1.56 12.66
C GLN A 557 21.79 -1.67 12.54
N LYS A 558 22.33 -2.82 12.11
CA LYS A 558 23.77 -2.97 11.82
C LYS A 558 24.22 -1.98 10.74
N PHE A 559 23.38 -1.75 9.72
CA PHE A 559 23.61 -0.78 8.66
C PHE A 559 23.61 0.68 9.16
N THR A 560 22.89 0.96 10.25
CA THR A 560 22.79 2.31 10.84
C THR A 560 23.97 2.61 11.78
N ILE A 561 24.52 1.60 12.46
CA ILE A 561 25.63 1.74 13.43
C ILE A 561 27.00 1.86 12.74
N LYS A 562 27.14 1.39 11.49
CA LYS A 562 28.37 1.49 10.68
C LYS A 562 28.49 2.78 9.86
N LYS A 563 27.48 3.66 9.90
CA LYS A 563 27.47 4.98 9.26
C LYS A 563 27.96 6.02 10.27
#